data_AF-A0A8F3DUT4-F1
#
_entry.id   AF-A0A8F3DUT4-F1
#
_cell.length_a   1.000
_cell.length_b   1.000
_cell.length_c   1.000
_cell.angle_alpha   90.00
_cell.angle_beta   90.00
_cell.angle_gamma   90.00
#
_symmetry.space_group_name_H-M   'P 1'
#
loop_
_entity.id
_entity.type
_entity.pdbx_description
1 polymer ?
#
loop_
_entity_poly.entity_id
_entity_poly.type
_entity_poly.pdbx_seq_one_letter_code
_entity_poly.pdbx_strand_id
1 'polypeptide(L)'
;SRIALLLTASEEPPPMARSIVRYVQGLKKKKVIVIPVGLGPHASLKQIRLIEKQAPENKAYLLSGVNELEQRRDEILGYLCDLVPDIPVATVPSQIVQVTMSPQLLASPTSLHSRHMILDVVFVLEGSDRIGEANFNKSKEFMEHVIQRMDVSQGSIHISIIQYSYTVTVEFSFNETQ
;
A
#
# COMPACT_ATOMS: atom_id res chain seq x y z
N SER A 1 -11.00 0.52 -4.19
CA SER A 1 -10.53 -0.81 -3.70
C SER A 1 -10.11 -0.72 -2.24
N ARG A 2 -9.91 -1.86 -1.55
CA ARG A 2 -9.36 -1.89 -0.17
C ARG A 2 -8.04 -2.62 -0.16
N ILE A 3 -6.98 -1.98 0.31
CA ILE A 3 -5.62 -2.49 0.25
C ILE A 3 -4.97 -2.41 1.63
N ALA A 4 -4.23 -3.44 2.01
CA ALA A 4 -3.33 -3.42 3.15
C ALA A 4 -1.88 -3.61 2.66
N LEU A 5 -1.04 -2.60 2.83
CA LEU A 5 0.38 -2.65 2.55
C LEU A 5 1.11 -3.02 3.84
N LEU A 6 1.61 -4.26 3.92
CA LEU A 6 2.23 -4.83 5.12
C LEU A 6 3.75 -4.80 4.98
N LEU A 7 4.42 -3.96 5.76
CA LEU A 7 5.87 -3.97 5.89
C LEU A 7 6.26 -4.87 7.06
N THR A 8 7.06 -5.91 6.78
CA THR A 8 7.46 -6.90 7.78
C THR A 8 8.92 -7.29 7.63
N ALA A 9 9.62 -7.41 8.76
CA ALA A 9 11.04 -7.70 8.87
C ALA A 9 11.34 -8.91 9.76
N SER A 10 10.34 -9.52 10.40
CA SER A 10 10.54 -10.64 11.32
C SER A 10 9.71 -11.87 10.97
N GLU A 11 10.02 -12.96 11.67
CA GLU A 11 9.20 -14.15 11.67
C GLU A 11 8.03 -14.00 12.64
N GLU A 12 6.89 -14.53 12.23
CA GLU A 12 5.72 -14.56 13.07
C GLU A 12 5.88 -15.56 14.23
N PRO A 13 5.32 -15.28 15.42
CA PRO A 13 5.27 -16.27 16.49
C PRO A 13 4.52 -17.54 16.05
N PRO A 14 4.92 -18.75 16.53
CA PRO A 14 4.30 -20.00 16.11
C PRO A 14 2.76 -20.08 16.23
N PRO A 15 2.10 -19.49 17.26
CA PRO A 15 0.64 -19.45 17.32
C PRO A 15 0.02 -18.66 16.17
N MET A 16 0.68 -17.59 15.71
CA MET A 16 0.21 -16.74 14.62
C MET A 16 0.37 -17.43 13.26
N ALA A 17 1.48 -18.14 13.04
CA ALA A 17 1.73 -18.92 11.83
C ALA A 17 0.59 -19.91 11.52
N ARG A 18 -0.02 -20.52 12.55
CA ARG A 18 -1.13 -21.47 12.37
C ARG A 18 -2.44 -20.81 11.95
N SER A 19 -2.63 -19.53 12.28
CA SER A 19 -3.89 -18.82 12.08
C SER A 19 -3.85 -17.85 10.91
N ILE A 20 -2.67 -17.53 10.38
CA ILE A 20 -2.51 -16.52 9.34
C ILE A 20 -3.33 -16.82 8.08
N VAL A 21 -3.38 -18.09 7.65
CA VAL A 21 -4.23 -18.53 6.52
C VAL A 21 -5.67 -18.10 6.74
N ARG A 22 -6.22 -18.37 7.93
CA ARG A 22 -7.61 -18.03 8.28
C ARG A 22 -7.84 -16.51 8.23
N TYR A 23 -6.90 -15.72 8.74
CA TYR A 23 -7.02 -14.26 8.73
C TYR A 23 -6.99 -13.69 7.32
N VAL A 24 -6.03 -14.11 6.49
CA VAL A 24 -5.91 -13.64 5.11
C VAL A 24 -7.10 -14.12 4.26
N GLN A 25 -7.64 -15.31 4.51
CA GLN A 25 -8.90 -15.75 3.90
C GLN A 25 -10.08 -14.87 4.30
N GLY A 26 -10.14 -14.42 5.56
CA GLY A 26 -11.12 -13.45 6.02
C GLY A 26 -11.01 -12.11 5.29
N LEU A 27 -9.78 -11.61 5.10
CA LEU A 27 -9.50 -10.39 4.33
C LEU A 27 -9.92 -10.54 2.86
N LYS A 28 -9.59 -11.68 2.23
CA LYS A 28 -10.04 -12.00 0.86
C LYS A 28 -11.57 -12.00 0.74
N LYS A 29 -12.30 -12.63 1.67
CA LYS A 29 -13.77 -12.61 1.67
C LYS A 29 -14.33 -11.18 1.77
N LYS A 30 -13.61 -10.32 2.49
CA LYS A 30 -13.88 -8.88 2.57
C LYS A 30 -13.29 -8.09 1.39
N LYS A 31 -12.83 -8.72 0.30
CA LYS A 31 -12.23 -8.02 -0.86
C LYS A 31 -11.13 -7.03 -0.45
N VAL A 32 -10.32 -7.41 0.54
CA VAL A 32 -9.12 -6.67 0.94
C VAL A 32 -7.92 -7.34 0.27
N ILE A 33 -7.19 -6.57 -0.51
CA ILE A 33 -5.95 -6.99 -1.16
C ILE A 33 -4.81 -6.78 -0.16
N VAL A 34 -3.94 -7.78 0.01
CA VAL A 34 -2.82 -7.70 0.94
C VAL A 34 -1.52 -7.75 0.16
N ILE A 35 -0.71 -6.71 0.30
CA ILE A 35 0.59 -6.56 -0.38
C ILE A 35 1.68 -6.67 0.69
N PRO A 36 2.26 -7.86 0.89
CA PRO A 36 3.37 -8.02 1.83
C PRO A 36 4.69 -7.54 1.23
N VAL A 37 5.42 -6.71 1.98
CA VAL A 37 6.77 -6.25 1.71
C VAL A 37 7.69 -6.80 2.80
N GLY A 38 8.46 -7.83 2.44
CA GLY A 38 9.48 -8.42 3.29
C GLY A 38 10.76 -7.60 3.28
N LEU A 39 11.26 -7.27 4.47
CA LEU A 39 12.40 -6.38 4.69
C LEU A 39 13.51 -7.13 5.41
N GLY A 40 14.62 -7.35 4.71
CA GLY A 40 15.79 -7.94 5.34
C GLY A 40 15.78 -9.47 5.39
N PRO A 41 16.87 -10.05 5.88
CA PRO A 41 17.08 -11.50 5.86
C PRO A 41 16.18 -12.25 6.87
N HIS A 42 15.54 -11.53 7.79
CA HIS A 42 14.74 -12.11 8.87
C HIS A 42 13.23 -12.13 8.58
N ALA A 43 12.80 -11.54 7.47
CA ALA A 43 11.40 -11.61 7.06
C ALA A 43 11.02 -13.05 6.68
N SER A 44 9.87 -13.52 7.19
CA SER A 44 9.39 -14.88 6.93
C SER A 44 8.93 -15.05 5.48
N LEU A 45 9.81 -15.62 4.63
CA LEU A 45 9.47 -15.93 3.24
C LEU A 45 8.25 -16.87 3.14
N LYS A 46 8.15 -17.82 4.08
CA LYS A 46 7.02 -18.76 4.13
C LYS A 46 5.70 -18.02 4.32
N GLN A 47 5.66 -17.07 5.26
CA GLN A 47 4.49 -16.24 5.54
C GLN A 47 4.12 -15.39 4.33
N ILE A 48 5.09 -14.68 3.75
CA ILE A 48 4.89 -13.78 2.63
C ILE A 48 4.30 -14.54 1.43
N ARG A 49 4.88 -15.70 1.08
CA ARG A 49 4.37 -16.54 -0.01
C ARG A 49 3.01 -17.13 0.29
N LEU A 50 2.69 -17.39 1.57
CA LEU A 50 1.37 -17.88 1.97
C LEU A 50 0.31 -16.80 1.76
N ILE A 51 0.59 -15.54 2.13
CA ILE A 51 -0.28 -14.38 1.88
C ILE A 51 -0.49 -14.18 0.38
N GLU A 52 0.61 -14.14 -0.40
CA GLU A 52 0.60 -13.98 -1.86
C GLU A 52 -0.29 -15.03 -2.53
N LYS A 53 -0.20 -16.30 -2.12
CA LYS A 53 -1.00 -17.39 -2.69
C LYS A 53 -2.50 -17.33 -2.36
N GLN A 54 -2.95 -16.48 -1.43
CA GLN A 54 -4.37 -16.45 -1.07
C GLN A 54 -5.25 -15.80 -2.15
N ALA A 55 -4.73 -14.84 -2.91
CA ALA A 55 -5.48 -14.13 -3.94
C ALA A 55 -4.54 -13.68 -5.08
N PRO A 56 -4.98 -13.73 -6.36
CA PRO A 56 -4.14 -13.33 -7.49
C PRO A 56 -3.73 -11.85 -7.45
N GLU A 57 -4.50 -11.00 -6.76
CA GLU A 57 -4.20 -9.59 -6.54
C GLU A 57 -3.19 -9.34 -5.40
N ASN A 58 -2.86 -10.35 -4.60
CA ASN A 58 -1.83 -10.21 -3.58
C ASN A 58 -0.46 -10.33 -4.24
N LYS A 59 0.22 -9.21 -4.47
CA LYS A 59 1.61 -9.19 -4.94
C LYS A 59 2.58 -9.02 -3.78
N ALA A 60 3.60 -9.88 -3.71
CA ALA A 60 4.64 -9.78 -2.69
C ALA A 60 5.89 -9.06 -3.22
N TYR A 61 6.54 -8.29 -2.34
CA TYR A 61 7.85 -7.69 -2.57
C TYR A 61 8.82 -8.23 -1.52
N LEU A 62 9.98 -8.70 -1.98
CA LEU A 62 11.04 -9.24 -1.11
C LEU A 62 12.29 -8.39 -1.31
N LEU A 63 12.71 -7.69 -0.27
CA LEU A 63 13.82 -6.75 -0.29
C LEU A 63 14.92 -7.23 0.66
N SER A 64 16.19 -7.03 0.31
CA SER A 64 17.31 -7.38 1.19
C SER A 64 17.42 -6.44 2.41
N GLY A 65 16.69 -5.33 2.42
CA GLY A 65 16.56 -4.42 3.54
C GLY A 65 15.74 -3.17 3.20
N VAL A 66 15.56 -2.29 4.18
CA VAL A 66 14.76 -1.06 4.04
C VAL A 66 15.33 -0.05 3.04
N ASN A 67 16.63 -0.11 2.73
CA ASN A 67 17.26 0.82 1.78
C ASN A 67 16.76 0.62 0.34
N GLU A 68 16.18 -0.54 0.01
CA GLU A 68 15.61 -0.81 -1.32
C GLU A 68 14.18 -0.30 -1.48
N LEU A 69 13.52 0.12 -0.39
CA LEU A 69 12.13 0.60 -0.44
C LEU A 69 11.98 1.76 -1.43
N GLU A 70 12.88 2.74 -1.37
CA GLU A 70 12.87 3.88 -2.28
C GLU A 70 13.11 3.48 -3.74
N GLN A 71 13.94 2.47 -3.99
CA GLN A 71 14.20 1.97 -5.34
C GLN A 71 12.98 1.26 -5.95
N ARG A 72 12.15 0.64 -5.10
CA ARG A 72 10.93 -0.08 -5.52
C ARG A 72 9.66 0.75 -5.39
N ARG A 73 9.76 1.99 -4.90
CA ARG A 73 8.63 2.89 -4.65
C ARG A 73 7.72 3.04 -5.85
N ASP A 74 8.27 3.41 -7.00
CA ASP A 74 7.45 3.72 -8.19
C ASP A 74 6.75 2.46 -8.73
N GLU A 75 7.35 1.27 -8.56
CA GLU A 75 6.71 0.00 -8.90
C GLU A 75 5.58 -0.35 -7.92
N ILE A 76 5.79 -0.16 -6.62
CA ILE A 76 4.75 -0.37 -5.60
C ILE A 76 3.60 0.58 -5.85
N LEU A 77 3.89 1.87 -6.06
CA LEU A 77 2.88 2.90 -6.35
C LEU A 77 2.11 2.58 -7.62
N GLY A 78 2.80 2.22 -8.71
CA GLY A 78 2.17 1.82 -9.97
C GLY A 78 1.23 0.64 -9.78
N TYR A 79 1.64 -0.37 -9.01
CA TYR A 79 0.77 -1.50 -8.70
C TYR A 79 -0.48 -1.11 -7.90
N LEU A 80 -0.34 -0.21 -6.92
CA LEU A 80 -1.49 0.33 -6.18
C LEU A 80 -2.48 1.05 -7.11
N CYS A 81 -1.98 1.80 -8.11
CA CYS A 81 -2.83 2.43 -9.14
C CYS A 81 -3.60 1.40 -9.96
N ASP A 82 -2.94 0.35 -10.42
CA ASP A 82 -3.54 -0.67 -11.30
C ASP A 82 -4.63 -1.49 -10.59
N LEU A 83 -4.60 -1.54 -9.26
CA LEU A 83 -5.57 -2.25 -8.43
C LEU A 83 -6.92 -1.52 -8.24
N VAL A 84 -7.04 -0.27 -8.68
CA VAL A 84 -8.34 0.40 -8.70
C VAL A 84 -8.92 0.35 -10.10
N PRO A 85 -10.12 -0.23 -10.28
CA PRO A 85 -10.76 -0.29 -11.58
C PRO A 85 -11.01 1.13 -12.08
N ASP A 86 -10.69 1.39 -13.35
CA ASP A 86 -11.03 2.64 -14.00
C ASP A 86 -12.53 2.88 -13.83
N ILE A 87 -12.89 3.92 -13.07
CA ILE A 87 -14.27 4.38 -13.02
C ILE A 87 -14.57 4.82 -14.46
N PRO A 88 -15.58 4.26 -15.15
CA PRO A 88 -15.98 4.80 -16.43
C PRO A 88 -16.36 6.26 -16.17
N VAL A 89 -15.54 7.18 -16.69
CA VAL A 89 -15.79 8.61 -16.63
C VAL A 89 -17.18 8.82 -17.21
N ALA A 90 -18.18 8.98 -16.34
CA ALA A 90 -19.50 9.38 -16.76
C ALA A 90 -19.30 10.67 -17.56
N THR A 91 -19.74 10.62 -18.81
CA THR A 91 -19.56 11.65 -19.82
C THR A 91 -20.04 12.98 -19.24
N VAL A 92 -19.11 13.80 -18.74
CA VAL A 92 -19.36 15.21 -18.49
C VAL A 92 -19.60 15.80 -19.89
N PRO A 93 -20.77 16.37 -20.21
CA PRO A 93 -20.94 17.07 -21.47
C PRO A 93 -20.00 18.27 -21.42
N SER A 94 -18.88 18.17 -22.12
CA SER A 94 -17.92 19.27 -22.27
C SER A 94 -18.67 20.43 -22.91
N GLN A 95 -19.02 21.46 -22.13
CA GLN A 95 -19.46 22.72 -22.70
C GLN A 95 -18.28 23.34 -23.44
N ILE A 96 -18.54 23.61 -24.72
CA ILE A 96 -17.59 24.07 -25.73
C ILE A 96 -17.08 25.47 -25.36
N VAL A 97 -15.76 25.62 -25.20
CA VAL A 97 -15.06 26.84 -25.60
C VAL A 97 -13.76 26.42 -26.28
N GLN A 98 -13.73 26.60 -27.60
CA GLN A 98 -12.53 26.46 -28.42
C GLN A 98 -11.51 27.54 -28.03
N VAL A 99 -10.20 27.26 -28.21
CA VAL A 99 -9.20 28.11 -28.90
C VAL A 99 -7.80 27.46 -28.74
N THR A 100 -7.32 26.91 -29.87
CA THR A 100 -5.94 26.92 -30.42
C THR A 100 -4.69 26.58 -29.58
N MET A 101 -3.93 25.60 -30.13
CA MET A 101 -2.45 25.45 -30.22
C MET A 101 -1.77 24.27 -29.48
N SER A 102 -1.23 23.37 -30.31
CA SER A 102 0.07 22.64 -30.19
C SER A 102 0.21 21.40 -29.27
N PRO A 103 0.86 20.32 -29.75
CA PRO A 103 1.01 19.07 -28.99
C PRO A 103 2.33 19.04 -28.22
N GLN A 104 2.34 19.53 -26.99
CA GLN A 104 3.38 19.18 -26.02
C GLN A 104 2.76 19.14 -24.63
N LEU A 105 2.70 17.96 -24.03
CA LEU A 105 3.42 17.69 -22.79
C LEU A 105 3.39 16.19 -22.55
N LEU A 106 4.58 15.62 -22.36
CA LEU A 106 4.78 14.26 -21.89
C LEU A 106 3.86 14.00 -20.68
N ALA A 107 2.95 13.05 -20.82
CA ALA A 107 2.32 12.44 -19.66
C ALA A 107 3.43 11.88 -18.77
N SER A 108 3.64 12.53 -17.63
CA SER A 108 4.53 12.01 -16.59
C SER A 108 3.84 10.77 -16.02
N PRO A 109 4.40 9.56 -16.13
CA PRO A 109 3.86 8.45 -15.37
C PRO A 109 4.26 8.69 -13.91
N THR A 110 3.38 8.41 -12.94
CA THR A 110 3.62 8.24 -11.48
C THR A 110 3.04 9.25 -10.47
N SER A 111 2.12 10.16 -10.83
CA SER A 111 1.28 10.79 -9.78
C SER A 111 -0.12 10.16 -9.75
N LEU A 112 -0.51 9.59 -8.60
CA LEU A 112 -1.89 9.15 -8.35
C LEU A 112 -2.87 10.34 -8.38
N HIS A 113 -2.35 11.56 -8.23
CA HIS A 113 -3.08 12.83 -8.25
C HIS A 113 -3.97 13.09 -9.49
N SER A 114 -3.76 12.40 -10.62
CA SER A 114 -4.56 12.63 -11.83
C SER A 114 -5.71 11.63 -12.05
N ARG A 115 -5.90 10.64 -11.16
CA ARG A 115 -7.02 9.70 -11.27
C ARG A 115 -7.96 9.90 -10.08
N HIS A 116 -9.21 10.30 -10.35
CA HIS A 116 -10.28 10.22 -9.34
C HIS A 116 -10.49 8.73 -8.98
N MET A 117 -9.89 8.29 -7.88
CA MET A 117 -9.89 6.92 -7.42
C MET A 117 -10.36 6.86 -5.98
N ILE A 118 -11.44 6.11 -5.72
CA ILE A 118 -11.87 5.83 -4.35
C ILE A 118 -11.13 4.58 -3.85
N LEU A 119 -10.18 4.78 -2.94
CA LEU A 119 -9.28 3.74 -2.46
C LEU A 119 -9.05 3.87 -0.96
N ASP A 120 -9.28 2.78 -0.23
CA ASP A 120 -8.89 2.70 1.18
C ASP A 120 -7.55 1.94 1.28
N VAL A 121 -6.51 2.58 1.81
CA VAL A 121 -5.18 2.00 1.99
C VAL A 121 -4.83 1.94 3.48
N VAL A 122 -4.54 0.75 3.98
CA VAL A 122 -3.99 0.57 5.33
C VAL A 122 -2.49 0.30 5.23
N PHE A 123 -1.67 1.15 5.83
CA PHE A 123 -0.25 0.92 6.03
C PHE A 123 -0.05 0.17 7.34
N VAL A 124 0.55 -1.01 7.29
CA VAL A 124 0.84 -1.83 8.46
C VAL A 124 2.35 -1.94 8.61
N LEU A 125 2.90 -1.20 9.57
CA LEU A 125 4.33 -1.06 9.81
C LEU A 125 4.78 -1.92 10.99
N GLU A 126 5.81 -2.72 10.78
CA GLU A 126 6.49 -3.42 11.87
C GLU A 126 7.41 -2.47 12.63
N GLY A 127 7.22 -2.34 13.94
CA GLY A 127 8.03 -1.55 14.88
C GLY A 127 8.74 -2.42 15.92
N SER A 128 9.21 -3.60 15.51
CA SER A 128 9.88 -4.58 16.39
C SER A 128 11.37 -4.28 16.60
N ASP A 129 12.00 -4.93 17.59
CA ASP A 129 13.45 -4.87 17.77
C ASP A 129 14.22 -5.48 16.58
N ARG A 130 13.58 -6.33 15.77
CA ARG A 130 14.19 -6.95 14.58
C ARG A 130 14.40 -5.94 13.46
N ILE A 131 13.47 -5.00 13.29
CA ILE A 131 13.67 -3.90 12.35
C ILE A 131 14.66 -2.89 12.93
N GLY A 132 14.52 -2.54 14.22
CA GLY A 132 15.31 -1.52 14.90
C GLY A 132 14.94 -0.09 14.47
N GLU A 133 15.20 0.87 15.36
CA GLU A 133 14.74 2.27 15.23
C GLU A 133 15.15 2.93 13.91
N ALA A 134 16.42 2.82 13.52
CA ALA A 134 16.93 3.45 12.29
C ALA A 134 16.23 2.93 11.02
N ASN A 135 15.90 1.63 10.97
CA ASN A 135 15.22 1.05 9.82
C ASN A 135 13.70 1.26 9.89
N PHE A 136 13.14 1.33 11.09
CA PHE A 136 11.75 1.73 11.29
C PHE A 136 11.53 3.15 10.75
N ASN A 137 12.42 4.09 11.07
CA ASN A 137 12.36 5.46 10.56
C ASN A 137 12.42 5.51 9.02
N LYS A 138 13.23 4.67 8.38
CA LYS A 138 13.24 4.56 6.90
C LYS A 138 11.94 3.97 6.33
N SER A 139 11.32 3.02 7.04
CA SER A 139 10.03 2.46 6.64
C SER A 139 8.91 3.50 6.76
N LYS A 140 8.97 4.33 7.80
CA LYS A 140 8.08 5.48 7.99
C LYS A 140 8.29 6.54 6.91
N GLU A 141 9.53 6.91 6.62
CA GLU A 141 9.88 7.86 5.56
C GLU A 141 9.36 7.38 4.18
N PHE A 142 9.56 6.09 3.86
CA PHE A 142 8.98 5.49 2.65
C PHE A 142 7.45 5.61 2.62
N MET A 143 6.76 5.30 3.72
CA MET A 143 5.30 5.45 3.83
C MET A 143 4.89 6.91 3.58
N GLU A 144 5.56 7.87 4.21
CA GLU A 144 5.30 9.31 4.01
C GLU A 144 5.47 9.71 2.55
N HIS A 145 6.54 9.27 1.87
CA HIS A 145 6.76 9.53 0.46
C HIS A 145 5.69 8.90 -0.45
N VAL A 146 5.20 7.71 -0.11
CA VAL A 146 4.09 7.08 -0.84
C VAL A 146 2.79 7.88 -0.66
N ILE A 147 2.46 8.26 0.58
CA ILE A 147 1.28 9.06 0.90
C ILE A 147 1.32 10.42 0.20
N GLN A 148 2.46 11.09 0.16
CA GLN A 148 2.63 12.38 -0.55
C GLN A 148 2.32 12.30 -2.06
N ARG A 149 2.39 11.10 -2.66
CA ARG A 149 2.03 10.90 -4.07
C ARG A 149 0.56 10.55 -4.27
N MET A 150 -0.15 10.19 -3.21
CA MET A 150 -1.58 9.88 -3.18
C MET A 150 -2.41 11.16 -3.05
N ASP A 151 -3.59 11.19 -3.68
CA ASP A 151 -4.59 12.23 -3.48
C ASP A 151 -5.46 11.89 -2.26
N VAL A 152 -4.87 12.02 -1.07
CA VAL A 152 -5.56 11.72 0.19
C VAL A 152 -6.59 12.79 0.48
N SER A 153 -7.87 12.40 0.54
CA SER A 153 -8.99 13.28 0.88
C SER A 153 -10.24 12.45 1.17
N GLN A 154 -11.25 13.08 1.76
CA GLN A 154 -12.56 12.46 2.06
C GLN A 154 -13.33 11.96 0.81
N GLY A 155 -12.94 12.40 -0.39
CA GLY A 155 -13.62 12.06 -1.65
C GLY A 155 -12.82 11.15 -2.58
N SER A 156 -11.61 10.75 -2.19
CA SER A 156 -10.63 10.10 -3.06
C SER A 156 -9.95 8.96 -2.30
N ILE A 157 -8.67 9.11 -1.94
CA ILE A 157 -7.92 8.09 -1.21
C ILE A 157 -8.08 8.33 0.29
N HIS A 158 -8.46 7.28 1.03
CA HIS A 158 -8.44 7.27 2.48
C HIS A 158 -7.29 6.39 2.97
N ILE A 159 -6.66 6.79 4.06
CA ILE A 159 -5.55 6.05 4.67
C ILE A 159 -5.80 5.71 6.13
N SER A 160 -5.22 4.61 6.57
CA SER A 160 -5.06 4.27 7.99
C SER A 160 -3.66 3.72 8.22
N ILE A 161 -3.08 4.01 9.37
CA ILE A 161 -1.73 3.60 9.75
C ILE A 161 -1.83 2.76 11.01
N ILE A 162 -1.25 1.57 10.95
CA ILE A 162 -1.16 0.62 12.05
C ILE A 162 0.31 0.30 12.26
N GLN A 163 0.78 0.46 13.49
CA GLN A 163 2.07 -0.05 13.91
C GLN A 163 1.87 -1.35 14.70
N TYR A 164 2.72 -2.36 14.48
CA TYR A 164 2.72 -3.57 15.29
C TYR A 164 4.12 -3.98 15.74
N SER A 165 4.21 -4.50 16.97
CA SER A 165 5.37 -5.19 17.50
C SER A 165 4.89 -6.23 18.53
N TYR A 166 5.20 -6.06 19.82
CA TYR A 166 4.59 -6.82 20.92
C TYR A 166 3.11 -6.48 21.10
N THR A 167 2.73 -5.23 20.81
CA THR A 167 1.35 -4.73 20.79
C THR A 167 1.03 -4.14 19.43
N VAL A 168 -0.26 -3.95 19.15
CA VAL A 168 -0.75 -3.28 17.95
C VAL A 168 -1.30 -1.91 18.35
N THR A 169 -0.86 -0.87 17.64
CA THR A 169 -1.32 0.50 17.82
C THR A 169 -1.88 1.02 16.51
N VAL A 170 -3.05 1.65 16.57
CA VAL A 170 -3.60 2.41 15.43
C VAL A 170 -3.08 3.83 15.58
N GLU A 171 -2.17 4.24 14.70
CA GLU A 171 -1.53 5.56 14.71
C GLU A 171 -2.37 6.61 13.98
N PHE A 172 -3.13 6.17 12.97
CA PHE A 172 -4.05 7.00 12.21
C PHE A 172 -5.23 6.16 11.72
N SER A 173 -6.46 6.56 12.04
CA SER A 173 -7.69 5.87 11.64
C SER A 173 -8.37 6.53 10.44
N PHE A 174 -9.14 5.76 9.67
CA PHE A 174 -10.01 6.30 8.61
C PHE A 174 -11.04 7.33 9.09
N ASN A 175 -11.34 7.36 10.41
CA ASN A 175 -12.28 8.32 10.99
C ASN A 175 -11.64 9.68 11.28
N GLU A 176 -10.33 9.79 11.16
CA GLU A 176 -9.62 11.06 11.29
C GLU A 176 -9.74 11.87 9.99
N THR A 177 -9.47 13.16 10.09
CA THR A 177 -9.50 14.05 8.92
C THR A 177 -8.43 13.63 7.93
N GLN A 178 -8.89 13.04 6.81
CA GLN A 178 -8.10 12.65 5.64
C GLN A 178 -7.54 13.86 4.90
#